data_AF-A0A0T9MHD3-F1
#
_entry.id   AF-A0A0T9MHD3-F1
#
_cell.length_a   1.000
_cell.length_b   1.000
_cell.length_c   1.000
_cell.angle_alpha   90.00
_cell.angle_beta   90.00
_cell.angle_gamma   90.00
#
_symmetry.space_group_name_H-M   'P 1'
#
loop_
_entity.id
_entity.type
_entity.pdbx_description
1 polymer ?
#
loop_
_entity_poly.entity_id
_entity_poly.type
_entity_poly.pdbx_seq_one_letter_code
_entity_poly.pdbx_strand_id
1 'polypeptide(L)' 'MDKLAPNEVSNVLRELSEMLAVARSMLCDPNSEGVGLDILEVAQQRAVKAAKSIEGVNYV' A
#
# COMPACT_ATOMS: atom_id res chain seq x y z
N MET A 1 -7.11 -8.16 -16.33
CA MET A 1 -6.98 -7.88 -14.89
C MET A 1 -8.26 -7.21 -14.48
N ASP A 2 -9.02 -7.82 -13.59
CA ASP A 2 -10.27 -7.23 -13.10
C ASP A 2 -9.97 -5.92 -12.36
N LYS A 3 -10.81 -4.91 -12.61
CA LYS A 3 -10.73 -3.63 -11.92
C LYS A 3 -11.25 -3.80 -10.49
N LEU A 4 -10.61 -3.13 -9.54
CA LEU A 4 -11.04 -3.15 -8.15
C LEU A 4 -12.33 -2.33 -8.01
N ALA A 5 -13.30 -2.85 -7.27
CA ALA A 5 -14.47 -2.09 -6.87
C ALA A 5 -14.08 -0.97 -5.87
N PRO A 6 -14.85 0.13 -5.75
CA PRO A 6 -14.49 1.27 -4.89
C PRO A 6 -14.24 0.92 -3.41
N ASN A 7 -14.97 -0.07 -2.89
CA ASN A 7 -14.76 -0.62 -1.54
C ASN A 7 -13.42 -1.36 -1.42
N GLU A 8 -13.00 -2.08 -2.46
CA GLU A 8 -11.71 -2.76 -2.52
C GLU A 8 -10.56 -1.74 -2.62
N VAL A 9 -10.74 -0.65 -3.37
CA VAL A 9 -9.77 0.46 -3.41
C VAL A 9 -9.59 1.07 -2.01
N SER A 10 -10.69 1.33 -1.31
CA SER A 10 -10.65 1.86 0.07
C SER A 10 -9.94 0.91 1.05
N ASN A 11 -10.18 -0.40 0.91
CA ASN A 11 -9.49 -1.41 1.72
C ASN A 11 -7.98 -1.42 1.45
N VAL A 12 -7.57 -1.36 0.18
CA VAL A 12 -6.14 -1.33 -0.16
C VAL A 12 -5.48 -0.05 0.35
N LEU A 13 -6.15 1.11 0.23
CA LEU A 13 -5.62 2.37 0.78
C LEU A 13 -5.44 2.31 2.31
N ARG A 14 -6.37 1.67 3.03
CA ARG A 14 -6.25 1.45 4.47
C ARG A 14 -5.07 0.55 4.80
N GLU A 15 -4.95 -0.60 4.14
CA GLU A 15 -3.82 -1.53 4.34
C GLU A 15 -2.47 -0.85 4.07
N LEU A 16 -2.38 -0.05 3.01
CA LEU A 16 -1.18 0.72 2.70
C LEU A 16 -0.82 1.72 3.80
N SER A 17 -1.81 2.43 4.33
CA SER A 17 -1.60 3.37 5.44
C SER A 17 -1.05 2.67 6.69
N GLU A 18 -1.55 1.48 7.01
CA GLU A 18 -1.08 0.68 8.15
C GLU A 18 0.35 0.17 7.92
N MET A 19 0.66 -0.34 6.73
CA MET A 19 2.01 -0.80 6.36
C MET A 19 3.03 0.33 6.45
N LEU A 20 2.69 1.53 5.97
CA LEU A 20 3.57 2.71 6.06
C LEU A 20 3.82 3.15 7.50
N ALA A 21 2.80 3.06 8.37
CA ALA A 21 2.96 3.38 9.78
C ALA A 21 3.93 2.41 10.49
N VAL A 22 3.81 1.11 10.21
CA VAL A 22 4.70 0.07 10.75
C VAL A 22 6.12 0.24 10.21
N ALA A 23 6.28 0.38 8.89
CA ALA A 23 7.59 0.59 8.28
C ALA A 23 8.31 1.81 8.87
N ARG A 24 7.59 2.93 9.03
CA ARG A 24 8.16 4.15 9.64
C ARG A 24 8.65 3.92 11.06
N SER A 25 7.95 3.10 11.85
CA SER A 25 8.39 2.79 13.21
C SER A 25 9.66 1.93 13.24
N MET A 26 9.86 1.08 12.24
CA MET A 26 11.00 0.18 12.12
C MET A 26 12.24 0.84 11.51
N LEU A 27 12.06 1.80 10.59
CA LEU A 27 13.16 2.55 9.97
C LEU A 27 13.96 3.40 10.98
N CYS A 28 13.37 3.74 12.12
CA CYS A 28 14.05 4.48 13.18
C CYS A 28 14.92 3.60 14.09
N ASP A 29 14.86 2.27 13.96
CA ASP A 29 15.67 1.31 14.71
C ASP A 29 16.67 0.59 13.77
N PRO A 30 17.99 0.77 13.95
CA PRO A 30 19.02 0.15 13.10
C PRO A 30 18.92 -1.38 13.01
N ASN A 31 18.37 -2.05 14.03
CA ASN A 31 18.19 -3.52 14.02
C ASN A 31 16.97 -3.95 13.20
N SER A 32 16.04 -3.03 12.94
CA SER A 32 14.76 -3.27 12.29
C SER A 32 14.64 -2.55 10.94
N GLU A 33 15.62 -1.72 10.57
CA GLU A 33 15.64 -0.91 9.35
C GLU A 33 15.41 -1.75 8.09
N GLY A 34 16.08 -2.91 7.98
CA GLY A 34 15.91 -3.82 6.85
C GLY A 34 14.48 -4.33 6.70
N VAL A 35 13.84 -4.71 7.81
CA VAL A 35 12.42 -5.13 7.80
C VAL A 35 11.51 -3.97 7.42
N GLY A 36 11.83 -2.75 7.89
CA GLY A 36 11.12 -1.54 7.48
C GLY A 36 11.17 -1.31 5.97
N LEU A 37 12.33 -1.51 5.34
CA LEU A 37 12.51 -1.39 3.89
C LEU A 37 11.72 -2.45 3.12
N ASP A 38 11.72 -3.71 3.58
CA ASP A 38 10.93 -4.78 2.95
C ASP A 38 9.42 -4.48 2.98
N ILE A 39 8.92 -3.93 4.09
CA ILE A 39 7.52 -3.52 4.22
C ILE A 39 7.20 -2.38 3.25
N LEU A 40 8.12 -1.41 3.08
CA LEU A 40 7.95 -0.33 2.10
C LEU A 40 7.88 -0.87 0.67
N GLU A 41 8.70 -1.85 0.31
CA GLU A 41 8.67 -2.45 -1.02
C GLU A 41 7.31 -3.12 -1.30
N VAL A 42 6.81 -3.90 -0.34
CA VAL A 42 5.49 -4.55 -0.45
C VAL A 42 4.37 -3.52 -0.56
N ALA A 43 4.41 -2.47 0.26
CA ALA A 43 3.45 -1.36 0.20
C ALA A 43 3.48 -0.68 -1.18
N GLN A 44 4.67 -0.44 -1.73
CA GLN A 44 4.80 0.19 -3.05
C GLN A 44 4.24 -0.70 -4.17
N GLN A 45 4.51 -2.01 -4.15
CA GLN A 45 3.94 -2.96 -5.11
C GLN A 45 2.41 -2.99 -5.04
N ARG A 46 1.84 -3.00 -3.83
CA ARG A 46 0.38 -2.96 -3.62
C ARG A 46 -0.23 -1.64 -4.09
N ALA A 47 0.42 -0.51 -3.84
CA ALA A 47 -0.02 0.80 -4.30
C ALA A 47 -0.04 0.88 -5.84
N VAL A 48 1.00 0.38 -6.51
CA VAL A 48 1.06 0.33 -7.98
C VAL A 48 -0.07 -0.56 -8.55
N LYS A 49 -0.35 -1.70 -7.92
CA LYS A 49 -1.46 -2.57 -8.32
C LYS A 49 -2.80 -1.88 -8.17
N ALA A 50 -3.04 -1.21 -7.03
CA ALA A 50 -4.28 -0.45 -6.80
C ALA A 50 -4.44 0.72 -7.77
N ALA A 51 -3.39 1.50 -8.02
CA ALA A 51 -3.40 2.62 -8.95
C ALA A 51 -3.78 2.17 -10.37
N LYS A 52 -3.22 1.05 -10.84
CA LYS A 52 -3.60 0.45 -12.14
C LYS A 52 -5.05 -0.02 -12.19
N SER A 53 -5.64 -0.38 -11.05
CA SER A 53 -7.05 -0.75 -10.94
C SER A 53 -8.00 0.45 -10.88
N ILE A 54 -7.50 1.66 -10.58
CA ILE A 54 -8.27 2.91 -10.50
C ILE A 54 -8.47 3.57 -11.88
N GLU A 55 -7.67 3.23 -12.91
CA GLU A 55 -7.88 3.64 -14.30
C GLU A 55 -9.22 3.09 -14.86
N GLY A 56 -10.32 3.75 -14.50
CA GLY A 56 -11.68 3.30 -14.79
C GLY A 56 -12.74 3.71 -13.77
N VAL A 57 -12.38 4.32 -12.65
CA VAL A 57 -13.37 4.84 -11.70
C VAL A 57 -13.95 6.15 -12.26
N ASN A 58 -14.99 6.03 -13.09
CA ASN A 58 -15.93 7.12 -13.29
C ASN A 58 -16.67 7.29 -11.96
N TYR A 59 -16.29 8.31 -11.19
CA TYR A 59 -17.16 8.84 -10.14
C TYR A 59 -18.41 9.38 -10.85
N VAL A 60 -19.53 8.67 -10.70
CA VAL A 60 -20.86 9.12 -11.14
C VAL A 60 -21.46 9.97 -10.04
#